data_AF-A0A944PCL3-F1
#
_entry.id   AF-A0A944PCL3-F1
#
_cell.length_a   1.000
_cell.length_b   1.000
_cell.length_c   1.000
_cell.angle_alpha   90.00
_cell.angle_beta   90.00
_cell.angle_gamma   90.00
#
_symmetry.space_group_name_H-M   'P 1'
#
loop_
_entity.id
_entity.type
_entity.pdbx_description
1 polymer ?
#
loop_
_entity_poly.entity_id
_entity_poly.type
_entity_poly.pdbx_seq_one_letter_code
_entity_poly.pdbx_strand_id
1 'polypeptide(L)'
;MSVGGSGIPRLQDLAYIEVAIGQVANGATFEQVRRALVQRAADVARESDTDGSYSPHKWERAKADIKKHVHNTVDVLKELMRLGWVERHILPSGPNSAYAHADSMFRLTQAGEGWARLVAVDRRAAYNALTGVLVATHPQFEGFLRLIGARPDSVAAHLTVPLLKFNAMEYRTNGAYLDDFVQFAADAVQQGSLGWIAEPEVISGSVRSYVRRFEERAEARQKVISRKQFAVTCEEAMTRVAFSAAGCKMDYISHELLRRWTRFLGLANFSYYAPGPPALRLWSTATVTGSGDRAVISRRVGKDVRRAALDGTWAVWRDQRADGAGGMYLPVWQLRAAVCWKQRISDDEFDRALREALAGEHQGLGLSIHLDQASLRVAPASTKPLVIPSASGLRRVFNVISIAPDVATATTDITEETRNR
;
A
#
# COMPACT_ATOMS: atom_id res chain seq x y z
N MET A 1 -18.85 26.19 -2.43
CA MET A 1 -18.33 24.98 -1.74
C MET A 1 -16.84 25.18 -1.50
N SER A 2 -16.35 24.99 -0.28
CA SER A 2 -14.97 25.31 0.09
C SER A 2 -13.99 24.32 -0.55
N VAL A 3 -12.95 24.87 -1.17
CA VAL A 3 -11.74 24.15 -1.61
C VAL A 3 -10.79 23.91 -0.41
N GLY A 4 -11.31 23.97 0.82
CA GLY A 4 -10.54 24.22 2.05
C GLY A 4 -10.62 23.11 3.10
N GLY A 5 -10.74 21.86 2.68
CA GLY A 5 -10.50 20.75 3.61
C GLY A 5 -9.00 20.57 3.80
N SER A 6 -8.50 20.58 5.04
CA SER A 6 -7.10 20.24 5.35
C SER A 6 -6.77 18.75 5.16
N GLY A 7 -7.79 17.93 4.84
CA GLY A 7 -7.66 16.49 4.66
C GLY A 7 -7.12 16.07 3.29
N ILE A 8 -6.68 14.81 3.21
CA ILE A 8 -6.32 14.12 1.96
C ILE A 8 -7.56 13.95 1.08
N PRO A 9 -7.51 14.28 -0.23
CA PRO A 9 -8.64 14.08 -1.13
C PRO A 9 -8.93 12.58 -1.28
N ARG A 10 -10.20 12.22 -1.49
CA ARG A 10 -10.65 10.82 -1.54
C ARG A 10 -10.32 10.13 -2.88
N LEU A 11 -9.10 10.31 -3.40
CA LEU A 11 -8.65 9.72 -4.67
C LEU A 11 -8.12 8.30 -4.48
N GLN A 12 -8.89 7.32 -4.95
CA GLN A 12 -8.56 5.90 -4.81
C GLN A 12 -7.28 5.48 -5.56
N ASP A 13 -6.96 6.13 -6.67
CA ASP A 13 -5.74 5.94 -7.48
C ASP A 13 -5.08 7.31 -7.70
N LEU A 14 -3.80 7.42 -7.35
CA LEU A 14 -3.04 8.66 -7.54
C LEU A 14 -2.80 8.97 -9.03
N ALA A 15 -2.79 7.94 -9.89
CA ALA A 15 -2.67 8.12 -11.34
C ALA A 15 -3.88 8.84 -11.96
N TYR A 16 -4.99 9.03 -11.21
CA TYR A 16 -6.06 9.91 -11.67
C TYR A 16 -5.60 11.34 -11.88
N ILE A 17 -4.61 11.83 -11.12
CA ILE A 17 -4.01 13.15 -11.31
C ILE A 17 -3.38 13.24 -12.71
N GLU A 18 -2.59 12.23 -13.09
CA GLU A 18 -1.97 12.11 -14.41
C GLU A 18 -3.00 12.09 -15.54
N VAL A 19 -4.04 11.26 -15.40
CA VAL A 19 -5.11 11.15 -16.41
C VAL A 19 -5.87 12.47 -16.53
N ALA A 20 -6.30 13.04 -15.42
CA ALA A 20 -7.13 14.25 -15.43
C ALA A 20 -6.37 15.45 -15.99
N ILE A 21 -5.10 15.67 -15.60
CA ILE A 21 -4.35 16.81 -16.13
C ILE A 21 -4.08 16.65 -17.63
N GLY A 22 -3.82 15.43 -18.11
CA GLY A 22 -3.63 15.16 -19.53
C GLY A 22 -4.90 15.43 -20.34
N GLN A 23 -6.07 15.08 -19.79
CA GLN A 23 -7.35 15.42 -20.42
C GLN A 23 -7.61 16.93 -20.44
N VAL A 24 -7.33 17.63 -19.33
CA VAL A 24 -7.48 19.10 -19.27
C VAL A 24 -6.52 19.79 -20.24
N ALA A 25 -5.28 19.32 -20.37
CA ALA A 25 -4.31 19.83 -21.36
C ALA A 25 -4.84 19.74 -22.80
N ASN A 26 -5.63 18.70 -23.09
CA ASN A 26 -6.23 18.46 -24.41
C ASN A 26 -7.59 19.16 -24.59
N GLY A 27 -7.99 20.05 -23.67
CA GLY A 27 -9.26 20.76 -23.75
C GLY A 27 -10.48 19.88 -23.52
N ALA A 28 -10.33 18.75 -22.83
CA ALA A 28 -11.44 17.83 -22.59
C ALA A 28 -12.51 18.43 -21.68
N THR A 29 -13.77 18.05 -21.91
CA THR A 29 -14.89 18.38 -21.05
C THR A 29 -14.91 17.54 -19.77
N PHE A 30 -15.69 17.95 -18.77
CA PHE A 30 -15.90 17.19 -17.53
C PHE A 30 -16.31 15.73 -17.79
N GLU A 31 -17.24 15.50 -18.71
CA GLU A 31 -17.70 14.15 -19.07
C GLU A 31 -16.59 13.31 -19.71
N GLN A 32 -15.73 13.93 -20.54
CA GLN A 32 -14.59 13.25 -21.14
C GLN A 32 -13.53 12.89 -20.09
N VAL A 33 -13.23 13.80 -19.16
CA VAL A 33 -12.36 13.49 -18.01
C VAL A 33 -12.93 12.31 -17.21
N ARG A 34 -14.23 12.32 -16.88
CA ARG A 34 -14.89 11.22 -16.16
C ARG A 34 -14.73 9.88 -16.88
N ARG A 35 -14.97 9.84 -18.19
CA ARG A 35 -14.80 8.61 -19.00
C ARG A 35 -13.36 8.12 -19.01
N ALA A 36 -12.37 9.03 -19.05
CA ALA A 36 -10.96 8.68 -18.96
C ALA A 36 -10.60 8.06 -17.60
N LEU A 37 -11.16 8.57 -16.50
CA LEU A 37 -10.98 7.96 -15.17
C LEU A 37 -11.62 6.58 -15.07
N VAL A 38 -12.80 6.38 -15.67
CA VAL A 38 -13.43 5.04 -15.76
C VAL A 38 -12.52 4.08 -16.53
N GLN A 39 -11.94 4.53 -17.65
CA GLN A 39 -11.01 3.74 -18.45
C GLN A 39 -9.78 3.35 -17.62
N ARG A 40 -9.17 4.31 -16.92
CA ARG A 40 -8.02 4.03 -16.04
C ARG A 40 -8.37 3.01 -14.95
N ALA A 41 -9.54 3.12 -14.33
CA ALA A 41 -10.01 2.15 -13.34
C ALA A 41 -10.17 0.74 -13.95
N ALA A 42 -10.66 0.67 -15.19
CA ALA A 42 -10.78 -0.58 -15.93
C ALA A 42 -9.40 -1.19 -16.25
N ASP A 43 -8.43 -0.36 -16.63
CA ASP A 43 -7.07 -0.81 -16.94
C ASP A 43 -6.37 -1.36 -15.68
N VAL A 44 -6.48 -0.66 -14.55
CA VAL A 44 -5.93 -1.15 -13.26
C VAL A 44 -6.59 -2.48 -12.85
N ALA A 45 -7.90 -2.59 -13.01
CA ALA A 45 -8.62 -3.83 -12.68
C ALA A 45 -8.20 -4.99 -13.59
N ARG A 46 -7.90 -4.72 -14.87
CA ARG A 46 -7.37 -5.71 -15.81
C ARG A 46 -5.94 -6.11 -15.47
N GLU A 47 -5.10 -5.13 -15.16
CA GLU A 47 -3.69 -5.35 -14.80
C GLU A 47 -3.53 -6.19 -13.54
N SER A 48 -4.46 -6.01 -12.60
CA SER A 48 -4.49 -6.69 -11.30
C SER A 48 -5.29 -7.99 -11.31
N ASP A 49 -5.91 -8.35 -12.43
CA ASP A 49 -6.68 -9.59 -12.54
C ASP A 49 -5.74 -10.79 -12.63
N THR A 50 -5.81 -11.64 -11.62
CA THR A 50 -5.03 -12.87 -11.52
C THR A 50 -5.89 -14.13 -11.46
N ASP A 51 -7.21 -13.98 -11.40
CA ASP A 51 -8.18 -15.07 -11.28
C ASP A 51 -9.19 -15.12 -12.44
N GLY A 52 -9.09 -14.20 -13.40
CA GLY A 52 -9.98 -14.12 -14.55
C GLY A 52 -11.31 -13.44 -14.25
N SER A 53 -11.43 -12.74 -13.11
CA SER A 53 -12.66 -12.06 -12.70
C SER A 53 -12.90 -10.74 -13.45
N TYR A 54 -11.95 -10.27 -14.26
CA TYR A 54 -12.12 -9.07 -15.06
C TYR A 54 -13.22 -9.23 -16.10
N SER A 55 -14.19 -8.30 -16.07
CA SER A 55 -15.30 -8.26 -17.02
C SER A 55 -15.27 -6.94 -17.82
N PRO A 56 -14.96 -6.96 -19.12
CA PRO A 56 -15.04 -5.78 -19.98
C PRO A 56 -16.44 -5.14 -19.97
N HIS A 57 -17.49 -5.95 -20.03
CA HIS A 57 -18.89 -5.48 -20.04
C HIS A 57 -19.27 -4.68 -18.77
N LYS A 58 -18.71 -5.02 -17.61
CA LYS A 58 -18.91 -4.24 -16.37
C LYS A 58 -18.38 -2.80 -16.52
N TRP A 59 -17.25 -2.64 -17.19
CA TRP A 59 -16.59 -1.35 -17.39
C TRP A 59 -17.22 -0.53 -18.50
N GLU A 60 -17.68 -1.16 -19.59
CA GLU A 60 -18.47 -0.46 -20.62
C GLU A 60 -19.77 0.11 -20.06
N ARG A 61 -20.50 -0.66 -19.24
CA ARG A 61 -21.67 -0.13 -18.50
C ARG A 61 -21.30 1.02 -17.57
N ALA A 62 -20.14 0.94 -16.92
CA ALA A 62 -19.68 2.00 -16.03
C ALA A 62 -19.33 3.30 -16.77
N LYS A 63 -18.84 3.17 -18.01
CA LYS A 63 -18.49 4.29 -18.88
C LYS A 63 -19.74 4.99 -19.41
N ALA A 64 -20.76 4.22 -19.79
CA ALA A 64 -22.06 4.73 -20.23
C ALA A 64 -22.89 5.38 -19.11
N ASP A 65 -22.70 4.95 -17.85
CA ASP A 65 -23.39 5.52 -16.70
C ASP A 65 -22.84 6.91 -16.33
N ILE A 66 -23.62 7.97 -16.62
CA ILE A 66 -23.29 9.37 -16.35
C ILE A 66 -23.10 9.71 -14.86
N LYS A 67 -23.65 8.89 -13.96
CA LYS A 67 -23.55 9.11 -12.51
C LYS A 67 -22.31 8.46 -11.91
N LYS A 68 -21.76 7.44 -12.58
CA LYS A 68 -20.63 6.67 -12.06
C LYS A 68 -19.31 7.42 -12.25
N HIS A 69 -18.44 7.34 -11.25
CA HIS A 69 -17.15 8.08 -11.16
C HIS A 69 -17.26 9.61 -11.09
N VAL A 70 -18.46 10.20 -11.00
CA VAL A 70 -18.59 11.66 -10.83
C VAL A 70 -17.83 12.16 -9.61
N HIS A 71 -17.92 11.46 -8.48
CA HIS A 71 -17.17 11.83 -7.27
C HIS A 71 -15.66 11.78 -7.49
N ASN A 72 -15.14 10.75 -8.15
CA ASN A 72 -13.71 10.66 -8.48
C ASN A 72 -13.26 11.81 -9.39
N THR A 73 -14.08 12.17 -10.40
CA THR A 73 -13.81 13.30 -11.29
C THR A 73 -13.80 14.64 -10.54
N VAL A 74 -14.80 14.86 -9.69
CA VAL A 74 -14.88 16.07 -8.87
C VAL A 74 -13.69 16.16 -7.92
N ASP A 75 -13.37 15.06 -7.21
CA ASP A 75 -12.28 15.05 -6.24
C ASP A 75 -10.93 15.28 -6.92
N VAL A 76 -10.68 14.71 -8.10
CA VAL A 76 -9.39 14.91 -8.78
C VAL A 76 -9.27 16.32 -9.35
N LEU A 77 -10.34 16.88 -9.91
CA LEU A 77 -10.33 18.26 -10.41
C LEU A 77 -10.20 19.27 -9.25
N LYS A 78 -10.87 19.04 -8.12
CA LYS A 78 -10.66 19.83 -6.89
C LYS A 78 -9.22 19.76 -6.43
N GLU A 79 -8.62 18.58 -6.47
CA GLU A 79 -7.24 18.41 -6.06
C GLU A 79 -6.29 19.12 -7.02
N LEU A 80 -6.47 19.01 -8.34
CA LEU A 80 -5.68 19.76 -9.32
C LEU A 80 -5.79 21.29 -9.11
N MET A 81 -6.98 21.79 -8.76
CA MET A 81 -7.17 23.20 -8.39
C MET A 81 -6.47 23.57 -7.08
N ARG A 82 -6.46 22.65 -6.10
CA ARG A 82 -5.78 22.85 -4.81
C ARG A 82 -4.26 22.85 -4.95
N LEU A 83 -3.71 21.99 -5.82
CA LEU A 83 -2.30 21.98 -6.19
C LEU A 83 -1.90 23.19 -7.06
N GLY A 84 -2.88 24.00 -7.49
CA GLY A 84 -2.65 25.18 -8.32
C GLY A 84 -2.31 24.84 -9.78
N TRP A 85 -2.63 23.62 -10.25
CA TRP A 85 -2.36 23.15 -11.61
C TRP A 85 -3.52 23.39 -12.58
N VAL A 86 -4.73 23.54 -12.06
CA VAL A 86 -5.94 23.89 -12.82
C VAL A 86 -6.55 25.16 -12.23
N GLU A 87 -7.02 26.07 -13.08
CA GLU A 87 -7.72 27.28 -12.63
C GLU A 87 -8.98 26.92 -11.83
N ARG A 88 -9.34 27.76 -10.86
CA ARG A 88 -10.53 27.54 -10.04
C ARG A 88 -11.78 27.53 -10.92
N HIS A 89 -12.59 26.49 -10.80
CA HIS A 89 -13.83 26.35 -11.54
C HIS A 89 -14.94 25.77 -10.66
N ILE A 90 -16.19 26.06 -10.99
CA ILE A 90 -17.35 25.45 -10.33
C ILE A 90 -17.45 23.98 -10.78
N LEU A 91 -17.59 23.07 -9.81
CA LEU A 91 -17.75 21.63 -10.05
C LEU A 91 -19.12 21.16 -9.57
N PRO A 92 -19.65 20.05 -10.13
CA PRO A 92 -20.88 19.43 -9.65
C PRO A 92 -20.84 19.18 -8.14
N SER A 93 -21.97 19.37 -7.47
CA SER A 93 -22.12 18.99 -6.05
C SER A 93 -22.25 17.48 -5.88
N GLY A 94 -22.69 16.77 -6.91
CA GLY A 94 -22.71 15.31 -6.94
C GLY A 94 -23.24 14.74 -8.26
N PRO A 95 -23.49 13.42 -8.31
CA PRO A 95 -23.94 12.74 -9.52
C PRO A 95 -25.23 13.30 -10.13
N ASN A 96 -26.15 13.79 -9.29
CA ASN A 96 -27.44 14.32 -9.75
C ASN A 96 -27.33 15.70 -10.42
N SER A 97 -26.25 16.45 -10.20
CA SER A 97 -26.03 17.76 -10.84
C SER A 97 -24.98 17.70 -11.95
N ALA A 98 -24.37 16.54 -12.21
CA ALA A 98 -23.26 16.40 -13.14
C ALA A 98 -23.63 16.76 -14.58
N TYR A 99 -24.87 16.50 -14.98
CA TYR A 99 -25.37 16.79 -16.34
C TYR A 99 -25.23 18.28 -16.70
N ALA A 100 -25.42 19.19 -15.74
CA ALA A 100 -25.31 20.63 -15.95
C ALA A 100 -23.86 21.11 -16.20
N HIS A 101 -22.87 20.26 -15.94
CA HIS A 101 -21.46 20.55 -16.11
C HIS A 101 -20.80 19.63 -17.14
N ALA A 102 -21.56 18.79 -17.86
CA ALA A 102 -21.00 17.77 -18.74
C ALA A 102 -20.01 18.34 -19.77
N ASP A 103 -20.34 19.52 -20.31
CA ASP A 103 -19.56 20.24 -21.32
C ASP A 103 -18.62 21.29 -20.74
N SER A 104 -18.51 21.40 -19.41
CA SER A 104 -17.57 22.33 -18.78
C SER A 104 -16.13 21.92 -19.11
N MET A 105 -15.35 22.88 -19.63
CA MET A 105 -13.91 22.73 -19.87
C MET A 105 -13.11 23.42 -18.76
N PHE A 106 -11.86 22.98 -18.59
CA PHE A 106 -10.96 23.50 -17.57
C PHE A 106 -9.68 24.01 -18.22
N ARG A 107 -8.99 24.94 -17.54
CA ARG A 107 -7.73 25.52 -18.03
C ARG A 107 -6.60 25.17 -17.07
N LEU A 108 -5.46 24.77 -17.64
CA LEU A 108 -4.23 24.60 -16.87
C LEU A 108 -3.66 25.97 -16.50
N THR A 109 -3.02 26.03 -15.34
CA THR A 109 -2.08 27.11 -15.02
C THR A 109 -0.72 26.80 -15.63
N GLN A 110 0.21 27.77 -15.63
CA GLN A 110 1.59 27.54 -16.06
C GLN A 110 2.26 26.37 -15.31
N ALA A 111 2.00 26.23 -14.00
CA ALA A 111 2.51 25.11 -13.21
C ALA A 111 1.90 23.77 -13.66
N GLY A 112 0.59 23.74 -13.95
CA GLY A 112 -0.08 22.55 -14.46
C GLY A 112 0.41 22.13 -15.84
N GLU A 113 0.63 23.10 -16.74
CA GLU A 113 1.24 22.82 -18.05
C GLU A 113 2.65 22.27 -17.92
N GLY A 114 3.45 22.84 -16.99
CA GLY A 114 4.80 22.35 -16.71
C GLY A 114 4.79 20.89 -16.26
N TRP A 115 3.89 20.53 -15.35
CA TRP A 115 3.77 19.15 -14.89
C TRP A 115 3.22 18.21 -15.97
N ALA A 116 2.22 18.64 -16.76
CA ALA A 116 1.69 17.84 -17.87
C ALA A 116 2.76 17.54 -18.93
N ARG A 117 3.61 18.53 -19.28
CA ARG A 117 4.77 18.31 -20.16
C ARG A 117 5.79 17.37 -19.53
N LEU A 118 6.07 17.52 -18.24
CA LEU A 118 7.02 16.67 -17.53
C LEU A 118 6.56 15.20 -17.52
N VAL A 119 5.28 14.92 -17.31
CA VAL A 119 4.72 13.56 -17.40
C VAL A 119 4.99 12.93 -18.76
N ALA A 120 4.81 13.68 -19.85
CA ALA A 120 4.97 13.18 -21.21
C ALA A 120 6.43 12.82 -21.55
N VAL A 121 7.40 13.54 -20.97
CA VAL A 121 8.83 13.36 -21.26
C VAL A 121 9.52 12.46 -20.24
N ASP A 122 9.28 12.67 -18.95
CA ASP A 122 9.85 11.91 -17.84
C ASP A 122 8.82 11.74 -16.73
N ARG A 123 8.02 10.69 -16.87
CA ARG A 123 7.01 10.29 -15.88
C ARG A 123 7.58 10.12 -14.49
N ARG A 124 8.82 9.61 -14.35
CA ARG A 124 9.45 9.40 -13.03
C ARG A 124 9.75 10.74 -12.37
N ALA A 125 10.33 11.69 -13.11
CA ALA A 125 10.57 13.04 -12.62
C ALA A 125 9.25 13.73 -12.23
N ALA A 126 8.19 13.57 -13.02
CA ALA A 126 6.87 14.12 -12.71
C ALA A 126 6.31 13.62 -11.37
N TYR A 127 6.40 12.33 -11.08
CA TYR A 127 5.94 11.77 -9.80
C TYR A 127 6.83 12.17 -8.61
N ASN A 128 8.13 12.41 -8.84
CA ASN A 128 8.98 13.01 -7.81
C ASN A 128 8.54 14.45 -7.49
N ALA A 129 8.26 15.26 -8.52
CA ALA A 129 7.73 16.61 -8.34
C ALA A 129 6.37 16.60 -7.63
N LEU A 130 5.46 15.69 -8.03
CA LEU A 130 4.16 15.51 -7.36
C LEU A 130 4.34 15.20 -5.87
N THR A 131 5.28 14.32 -5.52
CA THR A 131 5.56 14.02 -4.10
C THR A 131 5.93 15.29 -3.33
N GLY A 132 6.79 16.15 -3.89
CA GLY A 132 7.15 17.42 -3.27
C GLY A 132 5.96 18.35 -3.06
N VAL A 133 5.11 18.49 -4.08
CA VAL A 133 3.90 19.30 -4.00
C VAL A 133 2.91 18.72 -2.98
N LEU A 134 2.74 17.40 -2.91
CA LEU A 134 1.90 16.75 -1.90
C LEU A 134 2.40 17.01 -0.47
N VAL A 135 3.71 16.94 -0.24
CA VAL A 135 4.32 17.29 1.07
C VAL A 135 4.02 18.75 1.41
N ALA A 136 4.15 19.67 0.47
CA ALA A 136 3.89 21.10 0.71
C ALA A 136 2.40 21.42 0.94
N THR A 137 1.51 20.70 0.25
CA THR A 137 0.07 21.03 0.20
C THR A 137 -0.75 20.32 1.30
N HIS A 138 -0.28 19.15 1.75
CA HIS A 138 -1.03 18.28 2.66
C HIS A 138 -0.24 17.95 3.94
N PRO A 139 -0.52 18.65 5.06
CA PRO A 139 0.09 18.35 6.35
C PRO A 139 -0.14 16.89 6.81
N GLN A 140 -1.27 16.28 6.46
CA GLN A 140 -1.53 14.86 6.74
C GLN A 140 -0.61 13.92 5.96
N PHE A 141 -0.24 14.26 4.72
CA PHE A 141 0.69 13.46 3.91
C PHE A 141 2.09 13.56 4.53
N GLU A 142 2.55 14.76 4.86
CA GLU A 142 3.82 14.98 5.54
C GLU A 142 3.88 14.27 6.91
N GLY A 143 2.83 14.43 7.73
CA GLY A 143 2.71 13.76 9.02
C GLY A 143 2.77 12.24 8.91
N PHE A 144 2.07 11.67 7.92
CA PHE A 144 2.15 10.23 7.63
C PHE A 144 3.57 9.81 7.28
N LEU A 145 4.26 10.53 6.37
CA LEU A 145 5.65 10.22 6.01
C LEU A 145 6.59 10.27 7.22
N ARG A 146 6.41 11.22 8.12
CA ARG A 146 7.20 11.32 9.37
C ARG A 146 6.94 10.12 10.28
N LEU A 147 5.70 9.65 10.40
CA LEU A 147 5.37 8.53 11.26
C LEU A 147 5.95 7.20 10.79
N ILE A 148 6.00 6.99 9.48
CA ILE A 148 6.49 5.72 8.92
C ILE A 148 8.02 5.70 8.72
N GLY A 149 8.74 6.76 9.13
CA GLY A 149 10.19 6.83 8.99
C GLY A 149 10.68 7.28 7.61
N ALA A 150 9.85 7.96 6.81
CA ALA A 150 10.21 8.42 5.47
C ALA A 150 10.78 9.85 5.47
N ARG A 151 10.79 10.53 6.62
CA ARG A 151 11.41 11.85 6.78
C ARG A 151 12.69 11.77 7.65
N PRO A 152 13.69 12.64 7.44
CA PRO A 152 14.89 12.67 8.28
C PRO A 152 14.60 12.97 9.76
N ASP A 153 13.56 13.77 10.04
CA ASP A 153 13.10 14.16 11.37
C ASP A 153 12.10 13.14 11.97
N SER A 154 12.02 11.94 11.42
CA SER A 154 11.15 10.88 11.97
C SER A 154 11.71 10.35 13.29
N VAL A 155 10.88 10.34 14.33
CA VAL A 155 11.25 9.78 15.65
C VAL A 155 11.28 8.24 15.67
N ALA A 156 10.66 7.60 14.67
CA ALA A 156 10.63 6.16 14.50
C ALA A 156 10.87 5.79 13.02
N ALA A 157 11.46 4.62 12.80
CA ALA A 157 11.71 4.09 11.45
C ALA A 157 10.51 3.34 10.85
N HIS A 158 9.42 3.20 11.62
CA HIS A 158 8.23 2.42 11.28
C HIS A 158 7.05 2.80 12.18
N LEU A 159 5.85 2.39 11.77
CA LEU A 159 4.65 2.38 12.61
C LEU A 159 4.06 0.97 12.64
N THR A 160 3.79 0.44 13.83
CA THR A 160 3.15 -0.86 14.03
C THR A 160 1.84 -0.69 14.77
N VAL A 161 0.74 -1.11 14.15
CA VAL A 161 -0.60 -1.13 14.77
C VAL A 161 -0.88 -2.57 15.19
N PRO A 162 -0.92 -2.89 16.50
CA PRO A 162 -1.21 -4.24 16.97
C PRO A 162 -2.64 -4.63 16.59
N LEU A 163 -2.82 -5.84 16.06
CA LEU A 163 -4.12 -6.33 15.61
C LEU A 163 -4.29 -7.79 16.04
N LEU A 164 -5.37 -8.11 16.76
CA LEU A 164 -5.65 -9.50 17.11
C LEU A 164 -6.39 -10.21 15.97
N LYS A 165 -5.91 -11.38 15.53
CA LYS A 165 -6.60 -12.17 14.50
C LYS A 165 -7.90 -12.73 15.07
N PHE A 166 -9.00 -12.49 14.36
CA PHE A 166 -10.27 -13.10 14.74
C PHE A 166 -10.25 -14.61 14.46
N ASN A 167 -10.49 -15.41 15.51
CA ASN A 167 -10.62 -16.86 15.44
C ASN A 167 -12.02 -17.29 15.92
N ALA A 168 -12.83 -17.82 15.01
CA ALA A 168 -14.21 -18.20 15.30
C ALA A 168 -14.35 -19.37 16.30
N MET A 169 -13.30 -20.20 16.44
CA MET A 169 -13.26 -21.32 17.38
C MET A 169 -12.97 -20.86 18.81
N GLU A 170 -12.25 -19.75 18.95
CA GLU A 170 -11.80 -19.17 20.22
C GLU A 170 -12.83 -18.17 20.75
N TYR A 171 -13.39 -17.34 19.86
CA TYR A 171 -14.32 -16.27 20.25
C TYR A 171 -15.78 -16.61 19.95
N ARG A 172 -16.54 -16.90 21.01
CA ARG A 172 -17.98 -17.16 20.92
C ARG A 172 -18.81 -15.89 20.73
N THR A 173 -18.36 -14.75 21.26
CA THR A 173 -19.06 -13.45 21.20
C THR A 173 -18.13 -12.34 20.72
N ASN A 174 -18.71 -11.26 20.19
CA ASN A 174 -17.97 -10.05 19.80
C ASN A 174 -17.36 -9.34 21.03
N GLY A 175 -18.06 -9.35 22.17
CA GLY A 175 -17.57 -8.77 23.42
C GLY A 175 -16.29 -9.43 23.92
N ALA A 176 -16.25 -10.77 23.95
CA ALA A 176 -15.04 -11.51 24.37
C ALA A 176 -13.84 -11.21 23.46
N TYR A 177 -14.07 -11.13 22.13
CA TYR A 177 -13.02 -10.73 21.21
C TYR A 177 -12.54 -9.29 21.44
N LEU A 178 -13.46 -8.35 21.71
CA LEU A 178 -13.12 -6.95 21.97
C LEU A 178 -12.26 -6.80 23.23
N ASP A 179 -12.58 -7.55 24.28
CA ASP A 179 -11.82 -7.52 25.54
C ASP A 179 -10.38 -7.99 25.32
N ASP A 180 -10.19 -9.15 24.68
CA ASP A 180 -8.88 -9.69 24.34
C ASP A 180 -8.13 -8.81 23.34
N PHE A 181 -8.83 -8.21 22.36
CA PHE A 181 -8.22 -7.31 21.39
C PHE A 181 -7.63 -6.08 22.08
N VAL A 182 -8.37 -5.48 23.02
CA VAL A 182 -7.92 -4.31 23.78
C VAL A 182 -6.74 -4.68 24.68
N GLN A 183 -6.82 -5.80 25.38
CA GLN A 183 -5.73 -6.26 26.25
C GLN A 183 -4.46 -6.53 25.44
N PHE A 184 -4.57 -7.28 24.33
CA PHE A 184 -3.48 -7.55 23.41
C PHE A 184 -2.82 -6.27 22.90
N ALA A 185 -3.61 -5.27 22.52
CA ALA A 185 -3.10 -3.98 22.06
C ALA A 185 -2.38 -3.20 23.17
N ALA A 186 -2.91 -3.21 24.40
CA ALA A 186 -2.28 -2.57 25.55
C ALA A 186 -0.94 -3.24 25.91
N ASP A 187 -0.91 -4.57 25.96
CA ASP A 187 0.31 -5.34 26.22
C ASP A 187 1.38 -5.07 25.16
N ALA A 188 0.98 -5.03 23.87
CA ALA A 188 1.90 -4.72 22.78
C ALA A 188 2.47 -3.30 22.88
N VAL A 189 1.69 -2.33 23.34
CA VAL A 189 2.17 -0.95 23.56
C VAL A 189 3.16 -0.90 24.72
N GLN A 190 2.90 -1.62 25.81
CA GLN A 190 3.80 -1.71 26.96
C GLN A 190 5.14 -2.38 26.63
N GLN A 191 5.13 -3.40 25.75
CA GLN A 191 6.36 -4.06 25.26
C GLN A 191 7.25 -3.11 24.45
N GLY A 192 6.70 -2.02 23.92
CA GLY A 192 7.43 -1.02 23.14
C GLY A 192 7.69 -1.42 21.68
N SER A 193 8.43 -0.57 20.96
CA SER A 193 8.78 -0.76 19.53
C SER A 193 7.61 -0.63 18.53
N LEU A 194 6.53 0.07 18.87
CA LEU A 194 5.42 0.31 17.93
C LEU A 194 5.57 1.60 17.09
N GLY A 195 6.47 2.50 17.47
CA GLY A 195 6.59 3.84 16.89
C GLY A 195 5.58 4.85 17.45
N TRP A 196 4.82 4.47 18.48
CA TRP A 196 3.88 5.30 19.22
C TRP A 196 3.65 4.70 20.61
N ILE A 197 3.14 5.51 21.54
CA ILE A 197 2.82 5.12 22.92
C ILE A 197 1.45 5.67 23.32
N ALA A 198 0.73 4.96 24.18
CA ALA A 198 -0.50 5.44 24.81
C ALA A 198 -0.77 4.66 26.10
N GLU A 199 -1.45 5.29 27.05
CA GLU A 199 -1.91 4.62 28.27
C GLU A 199 -2.99 3.56 27.94
N PRO A 200 -3.01 2.41 28.63
CA PRO A 200 -4.00 1.35 28.42
C PRO A 200 -5.46 1.83 28.45
N GLU A 201 -5.77 2.79 29.33
CA GLU A 201 -7.10 3.38 29.48
C GLU A 201 -7.50 4.18 28.24
N VAL A 202 -6.55 4.85 27.59
CA VAL A 202 -6.78 5.60 26.35
C VAL A 202 -7.09 4.63 25.21
N ILE A 203 -6.36 3.51 25.13
CA ILE A 203 -6.58 2.46 24.13
C ILE A 203 -7.97 1.84 24.33
N SER A 204 -8.25 1.35 25.54
CA SER A 204 -9.52 0.72 25.90
C SER A 204 -10.71 1.66 25.65
N GLY A 205 -10.66 2.87 26.20
CA GLY A 205 -11.73 3.86 26.06
C GLY A 205 -11.98 4.26 24.61
N SER A 206 -10.92 4.49 23.83
CA SER A 206 -11.05 4.91 22.43
C SER A 206 -11.58 3.80 21.53
N VAL A 207 -11.08 2.57 21.68
CA VAL A 207 -11.51 1.43 20.86
C VAL A 207 -12.97 1.08 21.17
N ARG A 208 -13.32 0.93 22.45
CA ARG A 208 -14.69 0.60 22.88
C ARG A 208 -15.70 1.70 22.47
N SER A 209 -15.33 2.98 22.63
CA SER A 209 -16.18 4.10 22.21
C SER A 209 -16.41 4.12 20.70
N TYR A 210 -15.41 3.75 19.89
CA TYR A 210 -15.58 3.65 18.44
C TYR A 210 -16.49 2.49 18.05
N VAL A 211 -16.26 1.30 18.61
CA VAL A 211 -17.07 0.10 18.35
C VAL A 211 -18.53 0.32 18.75
N ARG A 212 -18.78 0.88 19.94
CA ARG A 212 -20.14 1.17 20.42
C ARG A 212 -20.91 2.08 19.45
N ARG A 213 -20.29 3.18 18.99
CA ARG A 213 -20.90 4.08 17.98
C ARG A 213 -21.12 3.41 16.62
N PHE A 214 -20.36 2.37 16.28
CA PHE A 214 -20.61 1.59 15.08
C PHE A 214 -21.81 0.67 15.27
N GLU A 215 -21.92 -0.01 16.42
CA GLU A 215 -23.06 -0.86 16.78
C GLU A 215 -24.37 -0.08 16.85
N GLU A 216 -24.38 1.06 17.56
CA GLU A 216 -25.54 1.98 17.63
C GLU A 216 -26.03 2.40 16.23
N ARG A 217 -25.10 2.69 15.31
CA ARG A 217 -25.44 3.05 13.92
C ARG A 217 -25.95 1.87 13.10
N ALA A 218 -25.48 0.65 13.38
CA ALA A 218 -25.95 -0.54 12.71
C ALA A 218 -27.35 -0.91 13.19
N GLU A 219 -27.60 -0.83 14.49
CA GLU A 219 -28.90 -1.03 15.12
C GLU A 219 -29.94 -0.04 14.60
N ALA A 220 -29.60 1.26 14.56
CA ALA A 220 -30.47 2.30 14.00
C ALA A 220 -30.83 2.06 12.53
N ARG A 221 -30.03 1.26 11.80
CA ARG A 221 -30.24 0.88 10.41
C ARG A 221 -30.78 -0.55 10.25
N GLN A 222 -31.13 -1.21 11.36
CA GLN A 222 -31.57 -2.61 11.41
C GLN A 222 -30.63 -3.56 10.67
N LYS A 223 -29.32 -3.31 10.75
CA LYS A 223 -28.30 -4.06 10.03
C LYS A 223 -27.56 -5.00 10.98
N VAL A 224 -27.56 -6.30 10.65
CA VAL A 224 -26.77 -7.30 11.38
C VAL A 224 -25.28 -7.10 11.08
N ILE A 225 -24.46 -7.03 12.13
CA ILE A 225 -23.01 -6.94 12.04
C ILE A 225 -22.43 -8.36 11.97
N SER A 226 -21.72 -8.67 10.88
CA SER A 226 -20.98 -9.93 10.81
C SER A 226 -19.72 -9.89 11.68
N ARG A 227 -19.24 -11.05 12.16
CA ARG A 227 -17.98 -11.16 12.90
C ARG A 227 -16.78 -10.53 12.18
N LYS A 228 -16.73 -10.70 10.85
CA LYS A 228 -15.72 -10.07 10.00
C LYS A 228 -15.80 -8.54 10.03
N GLN A 229 -17.02 -7.98 9.93
CA GLN A 229 -17.23 -6.53 10.01
C GLN A 229 -16.85 -5.99 11.40
N PHE A 230 -17.15 -6.74 12.46
CA PHE A 230 -16.77 -6.37 13.82
C PHE A 230 -15.24 -6.33 14.00
N ALA A 231 -14.53 -7.37 13.55
CA ALA A 231 -13.06 -7.40 13.60
C ALA A 231 -12.41 -6.25 12.81
N VAL A 232 -12.92 -5.97 11.60
CA VAL A 232 -12.47 -4.79 10.81
C VAL A 232 -12.73 -3.49 11.55
N THR A 233 -13.87 -3.37 12.25
CA THR A 233 -14.18 -2.16 13.04
C THR A 233 -13.19 -1.97 14.20
N CYS A 234 -12.73 -3.06 14.83
CA CYS A 234 -11.67 -3.00 15.84
C CYS A 234 -10.34 -2.55 15.24
N GLU A 235 -9.97 -3.05 14.05
CA GLU A 235 -8.79 -2.60 13.30
C GLU A 235 -8.87 -1.11 12.95
N GLU A 236 -10.03 -0.63 12.47
CA GLU A 236 -10.25 0.79 12.18
C GLU A 236 -10.05 1.65 13.44
N ALA A 237 -10.62 1.21 14.57
CA ALA A 237 -10.50 1.90 15.84
C ALA A 237 -9.04 1.97 16.31
N MET A 238 -8.33 0.84 16.25
CA MET A 238 -6.94 0.74 16.69
C MET A 238 -6.00 1.56 15.80
N THR A 239 -6.23 1.56 14.50
CA THR A 239 -5.50 2.41 13.56
C THR A 239 -5.67 3.89 13.94
N ARG A 240 -6.90 4.32 14.22
CA ARG A 240 -7.16 5.70 14.65
C ARG A 240 -6.46 6.06 15.96
N VAL A 241 -6.43 5.14 16.93
CA VAL A 241 -5.72 5.33 18.20
C VAL A 241 -4.22 5.49 17.94
N ALA A 242 -3.60 4.56 17.21
CA ALA A 242 -2.17 4.59 16.92
C ALA A 242 -1.75 5.91 16.24
N PHE A 243 -2.48 6.32 15.19
CA PHE A 243 -2.19 7.57 14.48
C PHE A 243 -2.41 8.82 15.34
N SER A 244 -3.46 8.84 16.18
CA SER A 244 -3.73 9.97 17.07
C SER A 244 -2.68 10.08 18.17
N ALA A 245 -2.29 8.96 18.77
CA ALA A 245 -1.25 8.87 19.79
C ALA A 245 0.12 9.27 19.24
N ALA A 246 0.38 8.97 17.96
CA ALA A 246 1.59 9.40 17.27
C ALA A 246 1.55 10.89 16.80
N GLY A 247 0.48 11.64 17.09
CA GLY A 247 0.38 13.06 16.74
C GLY A 247 -0.08 13.37 15.32
N CYS A 248 -0.55 12.37 14.56
CA CYS A 248 -1.09 12.56 13.21
C CYS A 248 -2.54 12.06 13.15
N LYS A 249 -3.49 12.87 13.64
CA LYS A 249 -4.92 12.52 13.63
C LYS A 249 -5.40 12.22 12.21
N MET A 250 -5.85 10.98 12.00
CA MET A 250 -6.25 10.48 10.70
C MET A 250 -7.41 9.48 10.83
N ASP A 251 -8.38 9.58 9.93
CA ASP A 251 -9.42 8.57 9.78
C ASP A 251 -8.92 7.36 8.97
N TYR A 252 -9.61 6.22 9.11
CA TYR A 252 -9.18 4.98 8.47
C TYR A 252 -9.14 5.06 6.94
N ILE A 253 -10.06 5.80 6.32
CA ILE A 253 -10.08 5.96 4.86
C ILE A 253 -8.88 6.77 4.40
N SER A 254 -8.52 7.84 5.11
CA SER A 254 -7.33 8.65 4.81
C SER A 254 -6.05 7.83 4.97
N HIS A 255 -5.96 7.01 6.02
CA HIS A 255 -4.87 6.04 6.17
C HIS A 255 -4.78 5.09 4.97
N GLU A 256 -5.91 4.49 4.55
CA GLU A 256 -5.95 3.57 3.41
C GLU A 256 -5.52 4.24 2.10
N LEU A 257 -5.90 5.49 1.88
CA LEU A 257 -5.50 6.28 0.71
C LEU A 257 -4.00 6.56 0.74
N LEU A 258 -3.49 7.07 1.86
CA LEU A 258 -2.07 7.36 2.03
C LEU A 258 -1.21 6.11 1.85
N ARG A 259 -1.64 4.99 2.43
CA ARG A 259 -1.00 3.69 2.27
C ARG A 259 -0.85 3.29 0.80
N ARG A 260 -1.88 3.50 -0.02
CA ARG A 260 -1.83 3.23 -1.47
C ARG A 260 -0.96 4.22 -2.22
N TRP A 261 -1.10 5.51 -1.92
CA TRP A 261 -0.33 6.57 -2.56
C TRP A 261 1.17 6.42 -2.31
N THR A 262 1.58 6.22 -1.05
CA THR A 262 2.99 6.08 -0.70
C THR A 262 3.58 4.78 -1.24
N ARG A 263 2.79 3.71 -1.35
CA ARG A 263 3.20 2.49 -2.05
C ARG A 263 3.42 2.74 -3.54
N PHE A 264 2.46 3.40 -4.19
CA PHE A 264 2.56 3.78 -5.60
C PHE A 264 3.77 4.67 -5.90
N LEU A 265 4.05 5.64 -5.02
CA LEU A 265 5.21 6.54 -5.15
C LEU A 265 6.56 5.89 -4.77
N GLY A 266 6.54 4.65 -4.26
CA GLY A 266 7.72 3.93 -3.78
C GLY A 266 8.35 4.53 -2.52
N LEU A 267 7.54 5.18 -1.67
CA LEU A 267 7.97 5.84 -0.44
C LEU A 267 7.79 4.98 0.81
N ALA A 268 6.81 4.08 0.77
CA ALA A 268 6.47 3.22 1.89
C ALA A 268 5.99 1.85 1.43
N ASN A 269 6.04 0.91 2.35
CA ASN A 269 5.39 -0.38 2.21
C ASN A 269 4.72 -0.78 3.53
N PHE A 270 3.87 -1.80 3.47
CA PHE A 270 3.13 -2.28 4.63
C PHE A 270 2.84 -3.77 4.50
N SER A 271 2.62 -4.43 5.64
CA SER A 271 2.22 -5.83 5.65
C SER A 271 1.57 -6.22 6.98
N TYR A 272 0.60 -7.13 6.90
CA TYR A 272 0.03 -7.84 8.05
C TYR A 272 0.82 -9.11 8.41
N TYR A 273 1.82 -9.46 7.60
CA TYR A 273 2.54 -10.74 7.63
C TYR A 273 4.03 -10.60 7.91
N ALA A 274 4.50 -9.37 8.14
CA ALA A 274 5.86 -9.17 8.60
C ALA A 274 6.03 -9.79 10.02
N PRO A 275 7.21 -10.34 10.36
CA PRO A 275 7.44 -11.12 11.58
C PRO A 275 7.07 -10.43 12.88
N GLY A 276 6.74 -11.23 13.89
CA GLY A 276 6.33 -10.82 15.23
C GLY A 276 4.84 -11.01 15.50
N PRO A 277 4.31 -10.48 16.62
CA PRO A 277 2.89 -10.57 16.96
C PRO A 277 1.99 -10.03 15.84
N PRO A 278 0.73 -10.47 15.74
CA PRO A 278 -0.14 -10.02 14.66
C PRO A 278 -0.38 -8.50 14.73
N ALA A 279 -0.11 -7.81 13.62
CA ALA A 279 -0.12 -6.35 13.54
C ALA A 279 -0.13 -5.91 12.07
N LEU A 280 -0.62 -4.69 11.82
CA LEU A 280 -0.35 -3.96 10.59
C LEU A 280 0.96 -3.18 10.78
N ARG A 281 1.98 -3.54 10.01
CA ARG A 281 3.29 -2.88 10.02
C ARG A 281 3.42 -1.98 8.81
N LEU A 282 3.84 -0.73 9.01
CA LEU A 282 4.15 0.25 7.97
C LEU A 282 5.59 0.72 8.13
N TRP A 283 6.32 0.83 7.01
CA TRP A 283 7.71 1.29 7.01
C TRP A 283 8.03 2.09 5.76
N SER A 284 9.03 2.96 5.86
CA SER A 284 9.56 3.70 4.72
C SER A 284 10.41 2.81 3.82
N THR A 285 10.30 3.01 2.52
CA THR A 285 11.18 2.43 1.48
C THR A 285 12.06 3.48 0.82
N ALA A 286 11.86 4.74 1.20
CA ALA A 286 12.60 5.90 0.72
C ALA A 286 12.71 6.94 1.84
N THR A 287 13.66 7.86 1.68
CA THR A 287 13.74 9.09 2.46
C THR A 287 13.35 10.26 1.57
N VAL A 288 12.46 11.13 2.08
CA VAL A 288 12.03 12.36 1.42
C VAL A 288 12.54 13.54 2.24
N THR A 289 13.35 14.39 1.63
CA THR A 289 13.83 15.65 2.22
C THR A 289 13.22 16.83 1.48
N GLY A 290 13.11 17.99 2.12
CA GLY A 290 12.49 19.18 1.52
C GLY A 290 10.97 19.05 1.30
N SER A 291 10.41 19.99 0.53
CA SER A 291 9.01 20.06 0.10
C SER A 291 8.91 20.92 -1.17
N GLY A 292 7.78 20.85 -1.88
CA GLY A 292 7.56 21.53 -3.15
C GLY A 292 8.65 21.19 -4.17
N ASP A 293 9.15 22.19 -4.87
CA ASP A 293 10.17 22.05 -5.92
C ASP A 293 11.56 21.66 -5.36
N ARG A 294 11.75 21.74 -4.04
CA ARG A 294 13.00 21.37 -3.35
C ARG A 294 12.99 19.95 -2.80
N ALA A 295 11.94 19.17 -3.09
CA ALA A 295 11.84 17.82 -2.58
C ALA A 295 12.86 16.88 -3.24
N VAL A 296 13.64 16.17 -2.43
CA VAL A 296 14.59 15.15 -2.89
C VAL A 296 14.19 13.80 -2.31
N ILE A 297 14.08 12.78 -3.17
CA ILE A 297 13.63 11.45 -2.81
C ILE A 297 14.75 10.44 -3.07
N SER A 298 15.27 9.87 -1.99
CA SER A 298 16.25 8.78 -2.04
C SER A 298 15.55 7.46 -1.77
N ARG A 299 15.38 6.63 -2.81
CA ARG A 299 14.70 5.32 -2.71
C ARG A 299 15.74 4.21 -2.49
N ARG A 300 15.39 3.21 -1.68
CA ARG A 300 16.19 1.99 -1.54
C ARG A 300 15.91 1.05 -2.71
N VAL A 301 16.64 1.25 -3.80
CA VAL A 301 16.52 0.49 -5.06
C VAL A 301 17.91 0.21 -5.63
N GLY A 302 18.01 -0.75 -6.55
CA GLY A 302 19.26 -1.02 -7.29
C GLY A 302 19.81 -2.42 -7.07
N LYS A 303 20.87 -2.76 -7.80
CA LYS A 303 21.42 -4.13 -7.83
C LYS A 303 21.88 -4.59 -6.44
N ASP A 304 22.56 -3.72 -5.69
CA ASP A 304 23.07 -4.03 -4.35
C ASP A 304 21.93 -4.27 -3.36
N VAL A 305 20.88 -3.45 -3.41
CA VAL A 305 19.67 -3.63 -2.59
C VAL A 305 19.02 -4.97 -2.90
N ARG A 306 18.93 -5.36 -4.18
CA ARG A 306 18.34 -6.63 -4.59
C ARG A 306 19.22 -7.82 -4.22
N ARG A 307 20.55 -7.69 -4.28
CA ARG A 307 21.46 -8.73 -3.81
C ARG A 307 21.31 -8.94 -2.31
N ALA A 308 21.30 -7.86 -1.52
CA ALA A 308 21.04 -7.93 -0.10
C ALA A 308 19.67 -8.57 0.21
N ALA A 309 18.64 -8.28 -0.61
CA ALA A 309 17.32 -8.90 -0.48
C ALA A 309 17.38 -10.43 -0.64
N LEU A 310 18.15 -10.94 -1.62
CA LEU A 310 18.33 -12.37 -1.82
C LEU A 310 19.08 -13.02 -0.66
N ASP A 311 20.16 -12.39 -0.17
CA ASP A 311 20.90 -12.90 1.00
C ASP A 311 19.99 -12.94 2.24
N GLY A 312 19.17 -11.91 2.44
CA GLY A 312 18.16 -11.87 3.50
C GLY A 312 17.04 -12.89 3.32
N THR A 313 16.72 -13.26 2.08
CA THR A 313 15.70 -14.28 1.78
C THR A 313 16.16 -15.64 2.31
N TRP A 314 17.43 -16.00 2.11
CA TRP A 314 17.98 -17.24 2.66
C TRP A 314 17.95 -17.28 4.18
N ALA A 315 18.40 -16.20 4.84
CA ALA A 315 18.40 -16.11 6.29
C ALA A 315 16.99 -16.29 6.87
N VAL A 316 16.00 -15.56 6.35
CA VAL A 316 14.62 -15.65 6.81
C VAL A 316 14.00 -17.03 6.52
N TRP A 317 14.29 -17.61 5.35
CA TRP A 317 13.78 -18.94 5.00
C TRP A 317 14.29 -20.00 5.97
N ARG A 318 15.58 -19.94 6.34
CA ARG A 318 16.19 -20.84 7.33
C ARG A 318 15.54 -20.72 8.70
N ASP A 319 15.38 -19.48 9.19
CA ASP A 319 14.79 -19.22 10.50
C ASP A 319 13.36 -19.77 10.57
N GLN A 320 12.52 -19.47 9.57
CA GLN A 320 11.14 -19.94 9.52
C GLN A 320 11.00 -21.46 9.36
N ARG A 321 11.99 -22.13 8.77
CA ARG A 321 12.02 -23.59 8.68
C ARG A 321 12.41 -24.25 10.00
N ALA A 322 13.31 -23.63 10.78
CA ALA A 322 13.69 -24.15 12.09
C ALA A 322 12.50 -24.15 13.07
N ASP A 323 11.61 -23.17 12.96
CA ASP A 323 10.44 -23.00 13.82
C ASP A 323 9.20 -23.83 13.38
N GLY A 324 9.23 -24.45 12.19
CA GLY A 324 8.07 -25.11 11.58
C GLY A 324 8.25 -26.61 11.37
N ALA A 325 7.31 -27.42 11.85
CA ALA A 325 7.25 -28.87 11.59
C ALA A 325 6.78 -29.25 10.17
N GLY A 326 6.90 -28.39 9.14
CA GLY A 326 6.14 -28.58 7.90
C GLY A 326 6.79 -28.08 6.60
N GLY A 327 6.99 -29.03 5.67
CA GLY A 327 7.07 -28.81 4.22
C GLY A 327 8.38 -28.27 3.65
N MET A 328 8.71 -28.64 2.41
CA MET A 328 9.83 -28.05 1.65
C MET A 328 9.56 -26.59 1.19
N TYR A 329 8.35 -26.07 1.42
CA TYR A 329 7.85 -24.83 0.81
C TYR A 329 7.33 -23.85 1.84
N LEU A 330 7.69 -22.56 1.68
CA LEU A 330 7.13 -21.45 2.46
C LEU A 330 6.25 -20.54 1.58
N PRO A 331 5.21 -19.89 2.13
CA PRO A 331 4.43 -18.92 1.37
C PRO A 331 5.25 -17.70 0.96
N VAL A 332 5.26 -17.38 -0.33
CA VAL A 332 6.08 -16.28 -0.89
C VAL A 332 5.77 -14.94 -0.23
N TRP A 333 4.49 -14.63 0.00
CA TRP A 333 4.10 -13.33 0.59
C TRP A 333 4.56 -13.17 2.05
N GLN A 334 4.70 -14.25 2.81
CA GLN A 334 5.23 -14.20 4.18
C GLN A 334 6.74 -13.96 4.15
N LEU A 335 7.46 -14.72 3.31
CA LEU A 335 8.90 -14.54 3.13
C LEU A 335 9.22 -13.13 2.63
N ARG A 336 8.50 -12.64 1.61
CA ARG A 336 8.62 -11.26 1.10
C ARG A 336 8.35 -10.25 2.20
N ALA A 337 7.26 -10.39 2.96
CA ALA A 337 6.94 -9.45 4.02
C ALA A 337 8.06 -9.37 5.07
N ALA A 338 8.67 -10.49 5.43
CA ALA A 338 9.77 -10.56 6.37
C ALA A 338 11.05 -9.90 5.85
N VAL A 339 11.45 -10.20 4.61
CA VAL A 339 12.64 -9.59 3.98
C VAL A 339 12.43 -8.09 3.79
N CYS A 340 11.30 -7.69 3.19
CA CYS A 340 10.97 -6.29 2.95
C CYS A 340 10.89 -5.48 4.25
N TRP A 341 10.33 -6.07 5.31
CA TRP A 341 10.31 -5.46 6.64
C TRP A 341 11.73 -5.25 7.17
N LYS A 342 12.55 -6.32 7.23
CA LYS A 342 13.90 -6.28 7.79
C LYS A 342 14.82 -5.30 7.05
N GLN A 343 14.71 -5.25 5.73
CA GLN A 343 15.58 -4.42 4.88
C GLN A 343 14.98 -3.06 4.51
N ARG A 344 13.73 -2.82 4.90
CA ARG A 344 12.99 -1.58 4.61
C ARG A 344 12.91 -1.29 3.10
N ILE A 345 12.60 -2.31 2.31
CA ILE A 345 12.45 -2.22 0.84
C ILE A 345 11.00 -2.45 0.40
N SER A 346 10.70 -2.17 -0.86
CA SER A 346 9.39 -2.40 -1.46
C SER A 346 9.23 -3.86 -1.90
N ASP A 347 7.97 -4.30 -2.00
CA ASP A 347 7.64 -5.61 -2.59
C ASP A 347 8.18 -5.74 -4.02
N ASP A 348 8.20 -4.64 -4.78
CA ASP A 348 8.64 -4.64 -6.18
C ASP A 348 10.16 -4.88 -6.32
N GLU A 349 10.99 -4.36 -5.41
CA GLU A 349 12.43 -4.67 -5.42
C GLU A 349 12.69 -6.12 -5.04
N PHE A 350 11.94 -6.69 -4.09
CA PHE A 350 12.02 -8.12 -3.77
C PHE A 350 11.56 -8.99 -4.95
N ASP A 351 10.39 -8.70 -5.53
CA ASP A 351 9.86 -9.43 -6.69
C ASP A 351 10.83 -9.32 -7.89
N ARG A 352 11.54 -8.20 -8.03
CA ARG A 352 12.59 -8.02 -9.04
C ARG A 352 13.85 -8.83 -8.71
N ALA A 353 14.29 -8.83 -7.45
CA ALA A 353 15.46 -9.60 -7.02
C ALA A 353 15.29 -11.09 -7.31
N LEU A 354 14.10 -11.65 -7.01
CA LEU A 354 13.78 -13.04 -7.34
C LEU A 354 13.79 -13.31 -8.84
N ARG A 355 13.25 -12.40 -9.66
CA ARG A 355 13.28 -12.54 -11.12
C ARG A 355 14.69 -12.53 -11.68
N GLU A 356 15.53 -11.61 -11.20
CA GLU A 356 16.94 -11.53 -11.59
C GLU A 356 17.73 -12.79 -11.16
N ALA A 357 17.45 -13.33 -9.97
CA ALA A 357 18.06 -14.58 -9.52
C ALA A 357 17.65 -15.78 -10.39
N LEU A 358 16.37 -15.92 -10.73
CA LEU A 358 15.87 -16.97 -11.62
C LEU A 358 16.38 -16.85 -13.06
N ALA A 359 16.74 -15.63 -13.48
CA ALA A 359 17.39 -15.36 -14.75
C ALA A 359 18.91 -15.54 -14.72
N GLY A 360 19.51 -15.87 -13.56
CA GLY A 360 20.95 -16.06 -13.40
C GLY A 360 21.79 -14.77 -13.37
N GLU A 361 21.17 -13.60 -13.14
CA GLU A 361 21.86 -12.30 -13.14
C GLU A 361 22.72 -12.07 -11.87
N HIS A 362 22.51 -12.88 -10.83
CA HIS A 362 23.24 -12.82 -9.56
C HIS A 362 24.27 -13.97 -9.47
N GLN A 363 25.39 -13.82 -10.16
CA GLN A 363 26.51 -14.78 -10.07
C GLN A 363 27.00 -14.95 -8.62
N GLY A 364 27.40 -16.16 -8.28
CA GLY A 364 27.87 -16.48 -6.93
C GLY A 364 26.82 -16.28 -5.84
N LEU A 365 25.52 -16.37 -6.14
CA LEU A 365 24.47 -16.35 -5.12
C LEU A 365 24.55 -17.58 -4.21
N GLY A 366 24.98 -18.73 -4.75
CA GLY A 366 25.09 -19.98 -4.01
C GLY A 366 23.75 -20.53 -3.53
N LEU A 367 22.65 -20.13 -4.17
CA LEU A 367 21.29 -20.51 -3.81
C LEU A 367 20.53 -20.99 -5.06
N SER A 368 19.91 -22.15 -4.93
CA SER A 368 18.88 -22.66 -5.83
C SER A 368 17.51 -22.22 -5.33
N ILE A 369 16.75 -21.51 -6.19
CA ILE A 369 15.40 -21.02 -5.88
C ILE A 369 14.39 -21.78 -6.74
N HIS A 370 13.43 -22.44 -6.09
CA HIS A 370 12.32 -23.10 -6.75
C HIS A 370 10.99 -22.45 -6.37
N LEU A 371 10.17 -22.10 -7.37
CA LEU A 371 8.84 -21.51 -7.18
C LEU A 371 7.76 -22.45 -7.69
N ASP A 372 6.65 -22.55 -6.94
CA ASP A 372 5.51 -23.38 -7.33
C ASP A 372 4.20 -22.56 -7.37
N GLN A 373 3.35 -22.89 -8.34
CA GLN A 373 2.00 -22.34 -8.52
C GLN A 373 1.00 -23.06 -7.60
N ALA A 374 1.21 -24.35 -7.32
CA ALA A 374 0.23 -25.23 -6.67
C ALA A 374 0.82 -25.89 -5.41
N SER A 375 0.17 -25.68 -4.26
CA SER A 375 -0.23 -26.83 -3.42
C SER A 375 -1.10 -26.48 -2.20
N LEU A 376 -1.05 -25.30 -1.55
CA LEU A 376 -1.80 -25.16 -0.28
C LEU A 376 -2.45 -23.80 0.06
N ARG A 377 -2.05 -22.67 -0.52
CA ARG A 377 -2.56 -21.36 -0.07
C ARG A 377 -2.57 -20.34 -1.21
N VAL A 378 -3.74 -19.79 -1.52
CA VAL A 378 -3.86 -18.58 -2.35
C VAL A 378 -3.32 -17.40 -1.55
N ALA A 379 -2.55 -16.52 -2.20
CA ALA A 379 -2.11 -15.27 -1.57
C ALA A 379 -3.33 -14.53 -0.98
N PRO A 380 -3.30 -14.11 0.31
CA PRO A 380 -4.40 -13.36 0.89
C PRO A 380 -4.70 -12.10 0.08
N ALA A 381 -5.97 -11.70 0.01
CA ALA A 381 -6.41 -10.52 -0.75
C ALA A 381 -5.73 -9.20 -0.30
N SER A 382 -5.16 -9.17 0.90
CA SER A 382 -4.37 -8.05 1.43
C SER A 382 -2.92 -8.04 0.95
N THR A 383 -2.51 -8.99 0.10
CA THR A 383 -1.14 -9.13 -0.40
C THR A 383 -1.11 -9.20 -1.92
N LYS A 384 -0.09 -8.59 -2.53
CA LYS A 384 0.17 -8.68 -3.96
C LYS A 384 0.67 -10.09 -4.31
N PRO A 385 0.08 -10.83 -5.26
CA PRO A 385 0.65 -12.11 -5.67
C PRO A 385 2.02 -11.92 -6.35
N LEU A 386 2.92 -12.91 -6.24
CA LEU A 386 4.14 -12.92 -7.04
C LEU A 386 3.78 -13.37 -8.46
N VAL A 387 3.97 -12.48 -9.43
CA VAL A 387 3.70 -12.76 -10.84
C VAL A 387 5.01 -12.68 -11.60
N ILE A 388 5.39 -13.77 -12.26
CA ILE A 388 6.56 -13.81 -13.14
C ILE A 388 6.06 -14.05 -14.58
N PRO A 389 6.39 -13.16 -15.54
CA PRO A 389 6.10 -13.39 -16.94
C PRO A 389 6.86 -14.62 -17.45
N SER A 390 6.19 -15.54 -18.14
CA SER A 390 6.86 -16.61 -18.88
C SER A 390 7.40 -16.09 -20.21
N ALA A 391 8.32 -16.86 -20.83
CA ALA A 391 8.79 -16.60 -22.19
C ALA A 391 7.66 -16.56 -23.24
N SER A 392 6.53 -17.23 -22.98
CA SER A 392 5.33 -17.19 -23.83
C SER A 392 4.42 -15.98 -23.58
N GLY A 393 4.79 -15.05 -22.70
CA GLY A 393 3.98 -13.90 -22.31
C GLY A 393 2.85 -14.22 -21.32
N LEU A 394 2.70 -15.48 -20.89
CA LEU A 394 1.73 -15.86 -19.86
C LEU A 394 2.18 -15.36 -18.49
N ARG A 395 1.24 -14.80 -17.73
CA ARG A 395 1.48 -14.37 -16.34
C ARG A 395 1.24 -15.54 -15.41
N ARG A 396 2.30 -16.10 -14.84
CA ARG A 396 2.21 -17.19 -13.86
C ARG A 396 2.23 -16.63 -12.45
N VAL A 397 1.28 -17.08 -11.62
CA VAL A 397 1.17 -16.71 -10.21
C VAL A 397 1.85 -17.77 -9.36
N PHE A 398 2.83 -17.37 -8.56
CA PHE A 398 3.57 -18.25 -7.66
C PHE A 398 3.19 -17.98 -6.21
N ASN A 399 2.84 -19.05 -5.50
CA ASN A 399 2.31 -18.97 -4.14
C ASN A 399 3.33 -19.40 -3.09
N VAL A 400 4.22 -20.33 -3.44
CA VAL A 400 5.21 -20.89 -2.52
C VAL A 400 6.61 -20.93 -3.12
N ILE A 401 7.60 -20.95 -2.23
CA ILE A 401 9.03 -20.91 -2.55
C ILE A 401 9.80 -21.93 -1.70
N SER A 402 10.74 -22.62 -2.34
CA SER A 402 11.77 -23.43 -1.70
C SER A 402 13.14 -22.87 -2.08
N ILE A 403 14.06 -22.88 -1.12
CA ILE A 403 15.42 -22.38 -1.31
C ILE A 403 16.39 -23.42 -0.76
N ALA A 404 17.43 -23.73 -1.52
CA ALA A 404 18.49 -24.64 -1.12
C ALA A 404 19.86 -24.02 -1.46
N PRO A 405 20.94 -24.36 -0.73
CA PRO A 405 22.28 -23.98 -1.15
C PRO A 405 22.67 -24.74 -2.43
N ASP A 406 23.39 -24.09 -3.34
CA ASP A 406 23.93 -24.73 -4.53
C ASP A 406 25.04 -25.71 -4.14
N VAL A 407 24.89 -26.99 -4.52
CA VAL A 407 25.83 -28.07 -4.17
C VAL A 407 27.21 -27.87 -4.82
N ALA A 408 27.29 -27.11 -5.92
CA ALA A 408 28.54 -26.86 -6.65
C ALA A 408 29.55 -25.97 -5.87
N THR A 409 29.07 -25.12 -4.95
CA THR A 409 29.90 -24.25 -4.11
C THR A 409 30.38 -24.91 -2.81
N ALA A 410 29.79 -26.04 -2.40
CA ALA A 410 30.18 -26.74 -1.17
C ALA A 410 31.44 -27.61 -1.34
N THR A 411 31.78 -27.98 -2.58
CA THR A 411 32.92 -28.87 -2.85
C THR A 411 34.26 -28.14 -2.83
N THR A 412 34.27 -26.81 -2.97
CA THR A 412 35.50 -26.00 -3.03
C THR A 412 36.11 -25.77 -1.65
N ASP A 413 35.30 -25.59 -0.60
CA ASP A 413 35.80 -25.40 0.77
C ASP A 413 36.40 -26.68 1.37
N ILE A 414 35.86 -27.86 1.03
CA ILE A 414 36.38 -29.14 1.53
C ILE A 414 37.73 -29.48 0.87
N THR A 415 37.97 -29.04 -0.37
CA THR A 415 39.23 -29.33 -1.06
C THR A 415 40.39 -28.45 -0.60
N GLU A 416 40.16 -27.24 -0.07
CA GLU A 416 41.24 -26.43 0.53
C GLU A 416 41.58 -26.87 1.96
N GLU A 417 40.60 -27.27 2.77
CA GLU A 417 40.85 -27.73 4.14
C GLU A 417 41.54 -29.10 4.19
N THR A 418 41.35 -29.94 3.15
CA THR A 418 42.05 -31.22 3.00
C THR A 418 43.41 -31.09 2.32
N ARG A 419 43.74 -29.94 1.71
CA ARG A 419 45.07 -29.68 1.11
C ARG A 419 46.07 -29.07 2.09
N ASN A 420 45.57 -28.47 3.17
CA ASN A 420 46.37 -27.85 4.22
C ASN A 420 46.45 -28.69 5.51
N ARG A 421 46.19 -30.00 5.41
CA ARG A 421 46.44 -30.98 6.48
C ARG A 421 47.42 -32.05 6.03
#